data_AF-A0A7X2N0A3-F1
#
_entry.id   AF-A0A7X2N0A3-F1
#
_cell.length_a   1.000
_cell.length_b   1.000
_cell.length_c   1.000
_cell.angle_alpha   90.00
_cell.angle_beta   90.00
_cell.angle_gamma   90.00
#
_symmetry.space_group_name_H-M   'P 1'
#
loop_
_entity.id
_entity.type
_entity.pdbx_description
1 polymer ?
#
loop_
_entity_poly.entity_id
_entity_poly.type
_entity_poly.pdbx_seq_one_letter_code
_entity_poly.pdbx_strand_id
1 'polypeptide(L)'
;MLGVEDKEKYEVEIEKLYEKLIDSNDIEVSDSAKTMLISKYTQRNKFEKAQSLINVLSSINEHKNEYQAELDFNQGKVDEACRLIEIQINRTLMWLFVNLSNILKYSLENSDEKTAEYYKNLIVKTVNLYDMPDHMAYMTEAEFYADHKDEERTLESIRKVIQSLPKMRKTYDSVLCKHIYKDFHMDDKKKKHFSNMIKQLKKTIVNALKDDEKFFFINDNEEFKKLVKEYEV
;
A
#
# COMPACT_ATOMS: atom_id res chain seq x y z
N MET A 1 -12.58 -41.19 3.70
CA MET A 1 -11.59 -40.48 4.52
C MET A 1 -10.66 -41.51 5.10
N LEU A 2 -9.39 -41.51 4.70
CA LEU A 2 -8.39 -42.37 5.34
C LEU A 2 -8.02 -41.73 6.69
N GLY A 3 -8.45 -42.35 7.79
CA GLY A 3 -7.99 -41.98 9.12
C GLY A 3 -6.56 -42.48 9.32
N VAL A 4 -5.65 -41.61 9.77
CA VAL A 4 -4.29 -41.99 10.12
C VAL A 4 -4.32 -42.55 11.54
N GLU A 5 -3.98 -43.83 11.70
CA GLU A 5 -3.74 -44.45 13.02
C GLU A 5 -2.57 -43.74 13.72
N ASP A 6 -2.64 -43.60 15.06
CA ASP A 6 -1.62 -42.94 15.89
C ASP A 6 -1.28 -41.48 15.52
N LYS A 7 -2.24 -40.72 14.97
CA LYS A 7 -2.05 -39.31 14.59
C LYS A 7 -1.35 -38.45 15.67
N GLU A 8 -1.74 -38.59 16.93
CA GLU A 8 -1.16 -37.81 18.04
C GLU A 8 0.33 -38.10 18.25
N LYS A 9 0.75 -39.35 18.09
CA LYS A 9 2.17 -39.75 18.19
C LYS A 9 2.98 -39.07 17.10
N TYR A 10 2.51 -39.11 15.85
CA TYR A 10 3.18 -38.47 14.73
C TYR A 10 3.24 -36.95 14.87
N GLU A 11 2.18 -36.32 15.41
CA GLU A 11 2.21 -34.87 15.67
C GLU A 11 3.32 -34.48 16.66
N VAL A 12 3.54 -35.27 17.70
CA VAL A 12 4.61 -35.05 18.68
C VAL A 12 5.99 -35.25 18.06
N GLU A 13 6.16 -36.28 17.23
CA GLU A 13 7.43 -36.54 16.53
C GLU A 13 7.77 -35.42 15.54
N ILE A 14 6.79 -34.95 14.77
CA ILE A 14 6.95 -33.83 13.82
C ILE A 14 7.30 -32.53 14.57
N GLU A 15 6.65 -32.25 15.69
CA GLU A 15 6.95 -31.04 16.49
C GLU A 15 8.38 -31.05 17.02
N LYS A 16 8.88 -32.20 17.49
CA LYS A 16 10.29 -32.35 17.91
C LYS A 16 11.27 -32.14 16.76
N LEU A 17 10.89 -32.48 15.52
CA LEU A 17 11.72 -32.19 14.35
C LEU A 17 11.79 -30.68 14.11
N TYR A 18 10.66 -29.97 14.17
CA TYR A 18 10.67 -28.51 14.05
C TYR A 18 11.48 -27.84 15.16
N GLU A 19 11.32 -28.26 16.42
CA GLU A 19 12.09 -27.73 17.55
C GLU A 19 13.60 -27.88 17.36
N LYS A 20 14.07 -28.96 16.71
CA LYS A 20 15.49 -29.13 16.38
C LYS A 20 15.96 -28.23 15.25
N LEU A 21 15.06 -27.85 14.34
CA LEU A 21 15.38 -27.10 13.14
C LEU A 21 15.34 -25.58 13.33
N ILE A 22 14.76 -25.07 14.42
CA ILE A 22 14.68 -23.62 14.67
C ILE A 22 16.06 -22.94 14.71
N ASP A 23 17.11 -23.66 15.13
CA ASP A 23 18.49 -23.18 15.22
C ASP A 23 19.36 -23.64 14.03
N SER A 24 18.72 -24.05 12.92
CA SER A 24 19.44 -24.38 11.68
C SER A 24 20.25 -23.19 11.18
N ASN A 25 21.46 -23.44 10.67
CA ASN A 25 22.28 -22.43 10.00
C ASN A 25 21.68 -22.01 8.64
N ASP A 26 20.78 -22.83 8.10
CA ASP A 26 19.98 -22.47 6.93
C ASP A 26 18.76 -21.67 7.39
N ILE A 27 18.72 -20.38 7.00
CA ILE A 27 17.69 -19.42 7.40
C ILE A 27 16.31 -19.84 6.90
N GLU A 28 16.20 -20.39 5.68
CA GLU A 28 14.91 -20.80 5.12
C GLU A 28 14.35 -22.00 5.89
N VAL A 29 15.21 -22.95 6.24
CA VAL A 29 14.85 -24.11 7.07
C VAL A 29 14.47 -23.69 8.48
N SER A 30 15.27 -22.81 9.10
CA SER A 30 15.05 -22.26 10.44
C SER A 30 13.71 -21.52 10.51
N ASP A 31 13.44 -20.61 9.58
CA ASP A 31 12.19 -19.85 9.57
C ASP A 31 10.99 -20.73 9.25
N SER A 32 11.10 -21.70 8.34
CA SER A 32 10.03 -22.66 8.07
C SER A 32 9.67 -23.49 9.31
N ALA A 33 10.68 -23.89 10.11
CA ALA A 33 10.42 -24.60 11.37
C ALA A 33 9.73 -23.70 12.41
N LYS A 34 10.18 -22.45 12.54
CA LYS A 34 9.55 -21.46 13.43
C LYS A 34 8.09 -21.21 13.05
N THR A 35 7.77 -21.00 11.78
CA THR A 35 6.40 -20.71 11.34
C THR A 35 5.44 -21.87 11.64
N MET A 36 5.89 -23.12 11.43
CA MET A 36 5.10 -24.31 11.78
C MET A 36 4.84 -24.40 13.29
N LEU A 37 5.83 -24.08 14.12
CA LEU A 37 5.68 -24.04 15.58
C LEU A 37 4.79 -22.88 16.03
N ILE A 38 4.88 -21.71 15.40
CA ILE A 38 4.00 -20.56 15.66
C ILE A 38 2.54 -20.99 15.51
N SER A 39 2.15 -21.54 14.36
CA SER A 39 0.76 -21.96 14.12
C SER A 39 0.31 -23.01 15.14
N LYS A 40 1.14 -24.02 15.45
CA LYS A 40 0.83 -25.04 16.47
C LYS A 40 0.63 -24.45 17.86
N TYR A 41 1.50 -23.51 18.27
CA TYR A 41 1.43 -22.88 19.57
C TYR A 41 0.22 -21.94 19.66
N THR A 42 -0.10 -21.19 18.61
CA THR A 42 -1.30 -20.35 18.52
C THR A 42 -2.57 -21.20 18.66
N GLN A 43 -2.71 -22.30 17.91
CA GLN A 43 -3.87 -23.20 17.98
C GLN A 43 -4.09 -23.83 19.37
N ARG A 44 -3.01 -23.99 20.15
CA ARG A 44 -3.03 -24.56 21.51
C ARG A 44 -3.04 -23.48 22.60
N ASN A 45 -3.29 -22.22 22.24
CA ASN A 45 -3.28 -21.06 23.14
C ASN A 45 -1.96 -20.85 23.90
N LYS A 46 -0.84 -21.36 23.39
CA LYS A 46 0.51 -21.17 23.93
C LYS A 46 1.11 -19.86 23.41
N PHE A 47 0.42 -18.76 23.66
CA PHE A 47 0.68 -17.49 22.97
C PHE A 47 2.07 -16.90 23.21
N GLU A 48 2.62 -17.02 24.43
CA GLU A 48 3.98 -16.52 24.70
C GLU A 48 5.04 -17.24 23.87
N LYS A 49 4.89 -18.55 23.67
CA LYS A 49 5.78 -19.34 22.82
C LYS A 49 5.67 -18.90 21.36
N ALA A 50 4.45 -18.73 20.85
CA ALA A 50 4.21 -18.22 19.50
C ALA A 50 4.86 -16.83 19.32
N GLN A 51 4.63 -15.91 20.26
CA GLN A 51 5.21 -14.56 20.20
C GLN A 51 6.74 -14.58 20.19
N SER A 52 7.36 -15.44 21.01
CA SER A 52 8.83 -15.56 21.07
C SER A 52 9.43 -15.94 19.72
N LEU A 53 8.75 -16.84 18.98
CA LEU A 53 9.17 -17.27 17.65
C LEU A 53 8.92 -16.19 16.60
N ILE A 54 7.77 -15.50 16.64
CA ILE A 54 7.47 -14.37 15.73
C ILE A 54 8.52 -13.26 15.86
N ASN A 55 8.97 -12.97 17.09
CA ASN A 55 9.96 -11.92 17.34
C ASN A 55 11.31 -12.20 16.66
N VAL A 56 11.70 -13.48 16.55
CA VAL A 56 12.99 -13.92 15.99
C VAL A 56 12.90 -14.48 14.57
N LEU A 57 11.73 -14.40 13.91
CA LEU A 57 11.64 -14.62 12.47
C LEU A 57 12.55 -13.63 11.74
N SER A 58 13.25 -14.12 10.71
CA SER A 58 14.14 -13.28 9.92
C SER A 58 13.36 -12.14 9.24
N SER A 59 14.06 -11.05 8.90
CA SER A 59 13.47 -9.93 8.17
C SER A 59 13.06 -10.28 6.74
N ILE A 60 13.51 -11.43 6.22
CA ILE A 60 13.16 -11.94 4.88
C ILE A 60 11.76 -12.57 4.91
N ASN A 61 11.25 -12.95 6.08
CA ASN A 61 9.91 -13.53 6.20
C ASN A 61 8.82 -12.46 6.04
N GLU A 62 8.25 -12.38 4.84
CA GLU A 62 7.19 -11.42 4.48
C GLU A 62 5.86 -11.68 5.21
N HIS A 63 5.66 -12.90 5.73
CA HIS A 63 4.43 -13.34 6.40
C HIS A 63 4.40 -13.05 7.90
N LYS A 64 5.45 -12.41 8.46
CA LYS A 64 5.51 -12.09 9.90
C LYS A 64 4.26 -11.35 10.41
N ASN A 65 3.72 -10.42 9.63
CA ASN A 65 2.50 -9.69 9.98
C ASN A 65 1.26 -10.58 10.01
N GLU A 66 1.20 -11.61 9.15
CA GLU A 66 0.08 -12.55 9.10
C GLU A 66 0.06 -13.42 10.36
N TYR A 67 1.22 -13.94 10.77
CA TYR A 67 1.35 -14.69 12.02
C TYR A 67 1.04 -13.83 13.25
N GLN A 68 1.47 -12.57 13.26
CA GLN A 68 1.15 -11.65 14.36
C GLN A 68 -0.35 -11.36 14.41
N ALA A 69 -1.01 -11.13 13.27
CA ALA A 69 -2.44 -10.90 13.20
C ALA A 69 -3.24 -12.12 13.68
N GLU A 70 -2.84 -13.33 13.28
CA GLU A 70 -3.46 -14.58 13.75
C GLU A 70 -3.31 -14.73 15.28
N LEU A 71 -2.12 -14.46 15.80
CA LEU A 71 -1.86 -14.53 17.23
C LEU A 71 -2.70 -13.53 18.02
N ASP A 72 -2.75 -12.27 17.58
CA ASP A 72 -3.54 -11.21 18.21
C ASP A 72 -5.04 -11.55 18.20
N PHE A 73 -5.54 -12.10 17.08
CA PHE A 73 -6.93 -12.55 16.99
C PHE A 73 -7.25 -13.65 18.01
N ASN A 74 -6.39 -14.67 18.13
CA ASN A 74 -6.58 -15.76 19.10
C ASN A 74 -6.44 -15.29 20.56
N GLN A 75 -5.70 -14.20 20.81
CA GLN A 75 -5.62 -13.53 22.11
C GLN A 75 -6.84 -12.64 22.42
N GLY A 76 -7.80 -12.50 21.49
CA GLY A 76 -8.96 -11.62 21.62
C GLY A 76 -8.67 -10.14 21.28
N LYS A 77 -7.49 -9.82 20.76
CA LYS A 77 -7.07 -8.48 20.31
C LYS A 77 -7.49 -8.25 18.86
N VAL A 78 -8.80 -8.24 18.64
CA VAL A 78 -9.39 -8.23 17.29
C VAL A 78 -9.03 -6.97 16.52
N ASP A 79 -9.00 -5.80 17.16
CA ASP A 79 -8.69 -4.53 16.50
C ASP A 79 -7.23 -4.50 16.00
N GLU A 80 -6.30 -4.97 16.83
CA GLU A 80 -4.88 -5.06 16.49
C GLU A 80 -4.64 -6.03 15.33
N ALA A 81 -5.30 -7.20 15.36
CA ALA A 81 -5.26 -8.17 14.28
C ALA A 81 -5.78 -7.58 12.96
N CYS A 82 -6.96 -6.96 12.98
CA CYS A 82 -7.54 -6.33 11.80
C CYS A 82 -6.66 -5.19 11.28
N ARG A 83 -6.07 -4.38 12.17
CA ARG A 83 -5.17 -3.29 11.79
C ARG A 83 -3.94 -3.78 11.03
N LEU A 84 -3.33 -4.90 11.44
CA LEU A 84 -2.19 -5.49 10.73
C LEU A 84 -2.58 -5.94 9.32
N ILE A 85 -3.76 -6.55 9.16
CA ILE A 85 -4.27 -6.99 7.86
C ILE A 85 -4.59 -5.78 6.97
N GLU A 86 -5.24 -4.74 7.48
CA GLU A 86 -5.50 -3.51 6.71
C GLU A 86 -4.21 -2.84 6.23
N ILE A 87 -3.16 -2.81 7.07
CA ILE A 87 -1.84 -2.29 6.67
C ILE A 87 -1.27 -3.12 5.51
N GLN A 88 -1.41 -4.44 5.57
CA GLN A 88 -0.95 -5.33 4.51
C GLN A 88 -1.74 -5.11 3.21
N ILE A 89 -3.07 -4.99 3.29
CA ILE A 89 -3.93 -4.65 2.14
C ILE A 89 -3.46 -3.34 1.50
N ASN A 90 -3.24 -2.29 2.29
CA ASN A 90 -2.79 -1.01 1.78
C ASN A 90 -1.44 -1.11 1.05
N ARG A 91 -0.47 -1.84 1.62
CA ARG A 91 0.84 -2.09 0.99
C ARG A 91 0.69 -2.82 -0.35
N THR A 92 -0.11 -3.88 -0.39
CA THR A 92 -0.37 -4.65 -1.61
C THR A 92 -1.02 -3.79 -2.69
N LEU A 93 -1.97 -2.92 -2.32
CA LEU A 93 -2.60 -1.98 -3.24
C LEU A 93 -1.60 -0.96 -3.81
N MET A 94 -0.68 -0.45 -2.99
CA MET A 94 0.39 0.45 -3.47
C MET A 94 1.31 -0.26 -4.47
N TRP A 95 1.72 -1.49 -4.16
CA TRP A 95 2.54 -2.30 -5.08
C TRP A 95 1.82 -2.58 -6.40
N LEU A 96 0.54 -2.93 -6.35
CA LEU A 96 -0.28 -3.11 -7.55
C LEU A 96 -0.30 -1.81 -8.38
N PHE A 97 -0.58 -0.67 -7.77
CA PHE A 97 -0.59 0.63 -8.44
C PHE A 97 0.76 0.94 -9.12
N VAL A 98 1.88 0.73 -8.43
CA VAL A 98 3.23 0.94 -9.00
C VAL A 98 3.47 0.03 -10.21
N ASN A 99 3.14 -1.25 -10.10
CA ASN A 99 3.34 -2.21 -11.19
C ASN A 99 2.48 -1.88 -12.41
N LEU A 100 1.21 -1.50 -12.22
CA LEU A 100 0.34 -1.05 -13.31
C LEU A 100 0.89 0.22 -13.98
N SER A 101 1.37 1.17 -13.17
CA SER A 101 1.95 2.44 -13.66
C SER A 101 3.23 2.22 -14.45
N ASN A 102 4.08 1.27 -14.04
CA ASN A 102 5.28 0.90 -14.78
C ASN A 102 4.94 0.33 -16.17
N ILE A 103 3.93 -0.54 -16.27
CA ILE A 103 3.52 -1.07 -17.58
C ILE A 103 2.94 0.04 -18.46
N LEU A 104 2.13 0.96 -17.90
CA LEU A 104 1.68 2.14 -18.62
C LEU A 104 2.86 2.94 -19.18
N LYS A 105 3.82 3.29 -18.33
CA LYS A 105 5.02 4.03 -18.71
C LYS A 105 5.78 3.34 -19.85
N TYR A 106 6.07 2.05 -19.70
CA TYR A 106 6.80 1.31 -20.73
C TYR A 106 6.01 1.20 -22.03
N SER A 107 4.67 1.13 -21.97
CA SER A 107 3.83 1.10 -23.16
C SER A 107 3.88 2.42 -23.92
N LEU A 108 3.85 3.55 -23.21
CA LEU A 108 4.00 4.89 -23.78
C LEU A 108 5.39 5.05 -24.43
N GLU A 109 6.46 4.67 -23.72
CA GLU A 109 7.85 4.73 -24.22
C GLU A 109 8.08 3.86 -25.48
N ASN A 110 7.30 2.78 -25.65
CA ASN A 110 7.36 1.90 -26.82
C ASN A 110 6.25 2.15 -27.85
N SER A 111 5.48 3.23 -27.70
CA SER A 111 4.37 3.59 -28.59
C SER A 111 3.30 2.49 -28.76
N ASP A 112 3.10 1.64 -27.74
CA ASP A 112 1.99 0.68 -27.68
C ASP A 112 0.75 1.36 -27.07
N GLU A 113 0.09 2.17 -27.89
CA GLU A 113 -1.04 2.99 -27.46
C GLU A 113 -2.22 2.18 -26.94
N LYS A 114 -2.46 1.00 -27.51
CA LYS A 114 -3.55 0.14 -27.08
C LYS A 114 -3.33 -0.36 -25.66
N THR A 115 -2.10 -0.78 -25.35
CA THR A 115 -1.74 -1.22 -24.01
C THR A 115 -1.70 -0.04 -23.04
N ALA A 116 -1.15 1.11 -23.45
CA ALA A 116 -1.12 2.31 -22.62
C ALA A 116 -2.54 2.75 -22.20
N GLU A 117 -3.47 2.89 -23.15
CA GLU A 117 -4.86 3.26 -22.87
C GLU A 117 -5.56 2.23 -21.95
N TYR A 118 -5.29 0.93 -22.14
CA TYR A 118 -5.81 -0.12 -21.26
C TYR A 118 -5.32 0.05 -19.82
N TYR A 119 -4.01 0.22 -19.61
CA TYR A 119 -3.43 0.32 -18.27
C TYR A 119 -3.81 1.63 -17.58
N LYS A 120 -3.88 2.76 -18.30
CA LYS A 120 -4.40 4.02 -17.76
C LYS A 120 -5.83 3.84 -17.22
N ASN A 121 -6.72 3.22 -18.01
CA ASN A 121 -8.09 2.96 -17.58
C ASN A 121 -8.18 1.95 -16.43
N LEU A 122 -7.30 0.95 -16.40
CA LEU A 122 -7.21 -0.03 -15.31
C LEU A 122 -6.74 0.62 -14.01
N ILE A 123 -5.78 1.54 -14.05
CA ILE A 123 -5.31 2.30 -12.89
C ILE A 123 -6.45 3.14 -12.31
N VAL A 124 -7.17 3.90 -13.14
CA VAL A 124 -8.32 4.72 -12.70
C VAL A 124 -9.39 3.86 -12.03
N LYS A 125 -9.73 2.70 -12.62
CA LYS A 125 -10.66 1.74 -12.01
C LYS A 125 -10.15 1.21 -10.68
N THR A 126 -8.86 0.87 -10.59
CA THR A 126 -8.23 0.35 -9.37
C THR A 126 -8.30 1.38 -8.25
N VAL A 127 -7.96 2.64 -8.53
CA VAL A 127 -7.98 3.72 -7.55
C VAL A 127 -9.40 3.90 -6.97
N ASN A 128 -10.41 3.94 -7.85
CA ASN A 128 -11.80 4.11 -7.45
C ASN A 128 -12.36 2.89 -6.70
N LEU A 129 -12.00 1.67 -7.12
CA LEU A 129 -12.53 0.43 -6.53
C LEU A 129 -12.06 0.23 -5.09
N TYR A 130 -10.82 0.63 -4.79
CA TYR A 130 -10.18 0.37 -3.50
C TYR A 130 -10.05 1.61 -2.61
N ASP A 131 -10.89 2.65 -2.85
CA ASP A 131 -10.87 3.91 -2.10
C ASP A 131 -9.46 4.53 -1.97
N MET A 132 -8.62 4.37 -2.99
CA MET A 132 -7.29 4.98 -3.00
C MET A 132 -7.42 6.49 -3.23
N PRO A 133 -6.42 7.29 -2.84
CA PRO A 133 -6.48 8.73 -3.04
C PRO A 133 -6.70 9.15 -4.51
N ASP A 134 -7.78 9.88 -4.79
CA ASP A 134 -8.18 10.29 -6.16
C ASP A 134 -7.04 10.94 -6.98
N HIS A 135 -6.14 11.68 -6.32
CA HIS A 135 -5.00 12.33 -6.99
C HIS A 135 -4.08 11.35 -7.72
N MET A 136 -4.03 10.07 -7.31
CA MET A 136 -3.25 9.04 -7.99
C MET A 136 -3.80 8.75 -9.39
N ALA A 137 -5.13 8.66 -9.53
CA ALA A 137 -5.77 8.50 -10.83
C ALA A 137 -5.58 9.74 -11.70
N TYR A 138 -5.79 10.94 -11.14
CA TYR A 138 -5.64 12.18 -11.89
C TYR A 138 -4.20 12.45 -12.33
N MET A 139 -3.19 12.08 -11.53
CA MET A 139 -1.79 12.19 -11.96
C MET A 139 -1.48 11.21 -13.09
N THR A 140 -2.00 9.98 -13.02
CA THR A 140 -1.87 9.00 -14.11
C THR A 140 -2.46 9.54 -15.42
N GLU A 141 -3.63 10.17 -15.36
CA GLU A 141 -4.24 10.82 -16.52
C GLU A 141 -3.40 11.99 -17.03
N ALA A 142 -2.88 12.85 -16.14
CA ALA A 142 -2.04 13.97 -16.53
C ALA A 142 -0.78 13.52 -17.26
N GLU A 143 -0.08 12.51 -16.77
CA GLU A 143 1.11 11.94 -17.42
C GLU A 143 0.77 11.32 -18.78
N PHE A 144 -0.34 10.58 -18.87
CA PHE A 144 -0.81 9.98 -20.12
C PHE A 144 -1.11 11.03 -21.19
N TYR A 145 -1.85 12.08 -20.84
CA TYR A 145 -2.17 13.16 -21.77
C TYR A 145 -0.95 14.03 -22.11
N ALA A 146 0.00 14.16 -21.19
CA ALA A 146 1.24 14.88 -21.43
C ALA A 146 2.16 14.16 -22.42
N ASP A 147 2.19 12.82 -22.41
CA ASP A 147 2.86 12.02 -23.44
C ASP A 147 2.25 12.26 -24.84
N HIS A 148 0.94 12.48 -24.89
CA HIS A 148 0.20 12.80 -26.13
C HIS A 148 0.24 14.28 -26.53
N LYS A 149 0.86 15.14 -25.72
CA LYS A 149 0.82 16.60 -25.88
C LYS A 149 -0.60 17.17 -25.97
N ASP A 150 -1.56 16.53 -25.31
CA ASP A 150 -2.94 17.01 -25.16
C ASP A 150 -2.99 18.03 -24.01
N GLU A 151 -2.77 19.30 -24.35
CA GLU A 151 -2.67 20.41 -23.40
C GLU A 151 -3.93 20.58 -22.55
N GLU A 152 -5.11 20.55 -23.17
CA GLU A 152 -6.39 20.75 -22.48
C GLU A 152 -6.61 19.69 -21.41
N ARG A 153 -6.48 18.41 -21.77
CA ARG A 153 -6.71 17.31 -20.82
C ARG A 153 -5.62 17.19 -19.78
N THR A 154 -4.37 17.49 -20.14
CA THR A 154 -3.26 17.53 -19.18
C THR A 154 -3.55 18.55 -18.07
N LEU A 155 -3.95 19.77 -18.44
CA LEU A 155 -4.27 20.83 -17.47
C LEU A 155 -5.52 20.49 -16.65
N GLU A 156 -6.55 19.92 -17.27
CA GLU A 156 -7.74 19.46 -16.56
C GLU A 156 -7.37 18.43 -15.47
N SER A 157 -6.53 17.45 -15.79
CA SER A 157 -6.06 16.42 -14.86
C SER A 157 -5.18 17.00 -13.75
N ILE A 158 -4.24 17.89 -14.06
CA ILE A 158 -3.43 18.61 -13.04
C ILE A 158 -4.34 19.38 -12.08
N ARG A 159 -5.35 20.07 -12.59
CA ARG A 159 -6.31 20.79 -11.74
C ARG A 159 -7.06 19.83 -10.81
N LYS A 160 -7.49 18.69 -11.31
CA LYS A 160 -8.14 17.64 -10.52
C LYS A 160 -7.22 17.08 -9.43
N VAL A 161 -5.92 16.88 -9.71
CA VAL A 161 -4.89 16.53 -8.71
C VAL A 161 -4.93 17.55 -7.57
N ILE A 162 -4.72 18.84 -7.86
CA ILE A 162 -4.63 19.90 -6.84
C ILE A 162 -5.93 20.03 -6.03
N GLN A 163 -7.09 19.87 -6.67
CA GLN A 163 -8.39 19.97 -6.01
C GLN A 163 -8.75 18.75 -5.15
N SER A 164 -8.15 17.58 -5.41
CA SER A 164 -8.42 16.37 -4.63
C SER A 164 -7.51 16.23 -3.40
N LEU A 165 -6.36 16.90 -3.35
CA LEU A 165 -5.45 16.83 -2.19
C LEU A 165 -6.11 17.10 -0.83
N PRO A 166 -6.97 18.13 -0.66
CA PRO A 166 -7.68 18.34 0.61
C PRO A 166 -8.63 17.18 0.98
N LYS A 167 -9.10 16.44 -0.03
CA LYS A 167 -10.01 15.29 0.11
C LYS A 167 -9.27 13.98 0.39
N MET A 168 -7.93 13.95 0.36
CA MET A 168 -7.17 12.73 0.72
C MET A 168 -7.55 12.20 2.09
N ARG A 169 -8.03 13.05 2.99
CA ARG A 169 -8.59 12.62 4.28
C ARG A 169 -9.72 11.59 4.16
N LYS A 170 -10.48 11.57 3.06
CA LYS A 170 -11.56 10.59 2.85
C LYS A 170 -11.08 9.15 2.93
N THR A 171 -9.80 8.87 2.65
CA THR A 171 -9.25 7.53 2.83
C THR A 171 -9.23 7.09 4.29
N TYR A 172 -9.27 8.03 5.25
CA TYR A 172 -9.41 7.71 6.68
C TYR A 172 -10.81 7.23 7.05
N ASP A 173 -11.80 7.58 6.23
CA ASP A 173 -13.20 7.20 6.45
C ASP A 173 -13.56 5.91 5.67
N SER A 174 -12.64 5.36 4.86
CA SER A 174 -12.86 4.10 4.14
C SER A 174 -12.93 2.92 5.10
N VAL A 175 -13.87 2.01 4.83
CA VAL A 175 -14.00 0.74 5.55
C VAL A 175 -12.74 -0.12 5.42
N LEU A 176 -11.96 0.05 4.33
CA LEU A 176 -10.70 -0.65 4.10
C LEU A 176 -9.57 -0.24 5.05
N CYS A 177 -9.71 0.89 5.76
CA CYS A 177 -8.70 1.41 6.69
C CYS A 177 -9.29 1.71 8.08
N LYS A 178 -10.43 1.09 8.42
CA LYS A 178 -11.19 1.39 9.63
C LYS A 178 -10.36 1.20 10.91
N HIS A 179 -9.60 0.11 11.00
CA HIS A 179 -8.81 -0.23 12.18
C HIS A 179 -7.48 0.53 12.20
N ILE A 180 -6.93 0.90 11.04
CA ILE A 180 -5.76 1.81 10.95
C ILE A 180 -6.08 3.17 11.58
N TYR A 181 -7.25 3.72 11.27
CA TYR A 181 -7.65 5.08 11.67
C TYR A 181 -8.65 5.11 12.82
N LYS A 182 -8.91 3.97 13.49
CA LYS A 182 -9.91 3.86 14.57
C LYS A 182 -9.75 4.93 15.65
N ASP A 183 -8.50 5.15 16.08
CA ASP A 183 -8.16 6.13 17.14
C ASP A 183 -7.72 7.49 16.58
N PHE A 184 -7.89 7.70 15.26
CA PHE A 184 -7.48 8.93 14.61
C PHE A 184 -8.50 10.04 14.84
N HIS A 185 -8.21 10.89 15.82
CA HIS A 185 -8.99 12.10 16.08
C HIS A 185 -8.27 13.36 15.58
N MET A 186 -8.99 14.19 14.82
CA MET A 186 -8.51 15.47 14.30
C MET A 186 -8.84 16.61 15.27
N ASP A 187 -7.91 16.87 16.19
CA ASP A 187 -7.89 18.12 16.93
C ASP A 187 -7.49 19.31 16.03
N ASP A 188 -7.63 20.52 16.53
CA ASP A 188 -7.36 21.73 15.75
C ASP A 188 -5.88 21.89 15.36
N LYS A 189 -4.95 21.34 16.16
CA LYS A 189 -3.53 21.34 15.83
C LYS A 189 -3.26 20.42 14.63
N LYS A 190 -3.84 19.22 14.60
CA LYS A 190 -3.74 18.26 13.49
C LYS A 190 -4.42 18.79 12.24
N LYS A 191 -5.59 19.46 12.34
CA LYS A 191 -6.23 20.14 11.20
C LYS A 191 -5.32 21.22 10.59
N LYS A 192 -4.71 22.06 11.44
CA LYS A 192 -3.76 23.09 10.98
C LYS A 192 -2.53 22.46 10.33
N HIS A 193 -1.98 21.40 10.93
CA HIS A 193 -0.85 20.68 10.37
C HIS A 193 -1.18 20.05 9.01
N PHE A 194 -2.32 19.37 8.90
CA PHE A 194 -2.81 18.81 7.64
C PHE A 194 -3.00 19.89 6.58
N SER A 195 -3.64 21.01 6.91
CA SER A 195 -3.81 22.12 5.97
C SER A 195 -2.47 22.68 5.46
N ASN A 196 -1.49 22.83 6.35
CA ASN A 196 -0.14 23.26 5.97
C ASN A 196 0.57 22.23 5.09
N MET A 197 0.44 20.94 5.41
CA MET A 197 0.97 19.84 4.59
C MET A 197 0.35 19.85 3.19
N ILE A 198 -0.97 20.03 3.06
CA ILE A 198 -1.64 20.15 1.76
C ILE A 198 -1.12 21.35 0.97
N LYS A 199 -0.91 22.50 1.60
CA LYS A 199 -0.31 23.67 0.93
C LYS A 199 1.09 23.37 0.40
N GLN A 200 1.95 22.75 1.23
CA GLN A 200 3.30 22.35 0.83
C GLN A 200 3.30 21.33 -0.31
N LEU A 201 2.38 20.37 -0.27
CA LEU A 201 2.24 19.35 -1.31
C LEU A 201 1.81 19.96 -2.65
N LYS A 202 0.83 20.88 -2.63
CA LYS A 202 0.41 21.63 -3.83
C LYS A 202 1.59 22.38 -4.46
N LYS A 203 2.34 23.12 -3.64
CA LYS A 203 3.56 23.83 -4.07
C LYS A 203 4.60 22.89 -4.69
N THR A 204 4.87 21.77 -4.01
CA THR A 204 5.84 20.77 -4.47
C THR A 204 5.45 20.18 -5.82
N ILE A 205 4.17 19.81 -5.99
CA ILE A 205 3.65 19.24 -7.25
C ILE A 205 3.78 20.26 -8.38
N VAL A 206 3.32 21.50 -8.18
CA VAL A 206 3.35 22.52 -9.22
C VAL A 206 4.79 22.86 -9.64
N ASN A 207 5.72 22.95 -8.69
CA ASN A 207 7.13 23.16 -8.99
C ASN A 207 7.73 21.97 -9.76
N ALA A 208 7.43 20.74 -9.34
CA ALA A 208 7.91 19.55 -10.03
C ALA A 208 7.42 19.48 -11.48
N LEU A 209 6.15 19.83 -11.73
CA LEU A 209 5.57 19.86 -13.09
C LEU A 209 6.22 20.92 -13.97
N LYS A 210 6.60 22.07 -13.41
CA LYS A 210 7.26 23.15 -14.16
C LYS A 210 8.65 22.76 -14.66
N ASP A 211 9.38 21.97 -13.86
CA ASP A 211 10.76 21.56 -14.10
C ASP A 211 10.88 20.20 -14.83
N ASP A 212 9.77 19.49 -15.02
CA ASP A 212 9.72 18.22 -15.74
C ASP A 212 9.54 18.44 -17.26
N GLU A 213 10.52 17.97 -18.04
CA GLU A 213 10.54 18.07 -19.50
C GLU A 213 9.25 17.56 -20.17
N LYS A 214 8.61 16.55 -19.57
CA LYS A 214 7.34 16.00 -20.07
C LYS A 214 6.26 17.06 -20.18
N PHE A 215 6.24 18.02 -19.25
CA PHE A 215 5.23 19.06 -19.12
C PHE A 215 5.68 20.42 -19.68
N PHE A 216 6.88 20.57 -20.24
CA PHE A 216 7.33 21.87 -20.78
C PHE A 216 6.40 22.47 -21.84
N PHE A 217 5.67 21.63 -22.58
CA PHE A 217 4.73 22.09 -23.60
C PHE A 217 3.55 22.90 -23.03
N ILE A 218 3.23 22.79 -21.74
CA ILE A 218 2.18 23.59 -21.08
C ILE A 218 2.72 24.82 -20.36
N ASN A 219 4.04 25.05 -20.32
CA ASN A 219 4.64 26.16 -19.57
C ASN A 219 4.18 27.53 -20.06
N ASP A 220 3.89 27.67 -21.35
CA ASP A 220 3.40 28.92 -21.93
C ASP A 220 1.90 29.13 -21.81
N ASN A 221 1.15 28.12 -21.38
CA ASN A 221 -0.30 28.22 -21.20
C ASN A 221 -0.66 29.15 -20.03
N GLU A 222 -1.62 30.05 -20.26
CA GLU A 222 -2.04 31.05 -19.26
C GLU A 222 -2.71 30.45 -18.02
N GLU A 223 -3.38 29.31 -18.14
CA GLU A 223 -3.91 28.58 -16.99
C GLU A 223 -2.78 28.00 -16.14
N PHE A 224 -1.80 27.35 -16.76
CA PHE A 224 -0.67 26.79 -16.03
C PHE A 224 0.13 27.88 -15.32
N LYS A 225 0.41 29.00 -15.99
CA LYS A 225 1.03 30.18 -15.38
C LYS A 225 0.27 30.71 -14.17
N LYS A 226 -1.07 30.66 -14.18
CA LYS A 226 -1.90 31.03 -13.02
C LYS A 226 -1.76 30.03 -11.87
N LEU A 227 -1.79 28.72 -12.16
CA LEU A 227 -1.56 27.67 -11.16
C LEU A 227 -0.18 27.82 -10.50
N VAL A 228 0.86 28.03 -11.29
CA VAL A 228 2.23 28.30 -10.81
C VAL A 228 2.25 29.51 -9.89
N LYS A 229 1.69 30.64 -10.30
CA LYS A 229 1.59 31.85 -9.46
C LYS A 229 0.81 31.65 -8.17
N GLU A 230 -0.23 30.82 -8.17
CA GLU A 230 -1.05 30.53 -6.98
C GLU A 230 -0.26 29.75 -5.91
N TYR A 231 0.67 28.89 -6.32
CA TYR A 231 1.33 27.93 -5.43
C TYR A 231 2.85 28.10 -5.26
N GLU A 232 3.53 28.93 -6.06
CA GLU A 232 4.96 29.24 -5.89
C GLU A 232 5.28 30.18 -4.71
N VAL A 233 4.29 30.92 -4.20
CA VAL A 233 4.47 31.89 -3.10
C VAL A 233 4.80 31.19 -1.77
#